data_AF-A0A953KYS2-F1
#
_entry.id   AF-A0A953KYS2-F1
#
_cell.length_a   1.000
_cell.length_b   1.000
_cell.length_c   1.000
_cell.angle_alpha   90.00
_cell.angle_beta   90.00
_cell.angle_gamma   90.00
#
_symmetry.space_group_name_H-M   'P 1'
#
loop_
_entity.id
_entity.type
_entity.pdbx_description
1 polymer ?
#
loop_
_entity_poly.entity_id
_entity_poly.type
_entity_poly.pdbx_seq_one_letter_code
_entity_poly.pdbx_strand_id
1 'polypeptide(L)'
;MKRLLTVLCLICAQVAFAGQPVRFNYQAKLTDSSGIPLTGAHTIYASIYVGGTAGAANSGTQVFGESSPISISNGVVNYTVGTGTIDTFGAGALSQTMLAGNAEHFLQIAIDSAGNVTLPRTRLESVPYAVLALTAETATTATYATNSSSQFPKWGVTGQGLVWNPLSHSLESPSRTLGEVSLVDLATVNASAKGYAGGFTDGKYGYFVPNNNGAPHGLMARVDLANFATSGVTLVNVSAGDSALKGFVGGFSDGRYGYLVPNNNGAYSGKIARIDLNNFSTTGVTSLDLTQVDSECKGYVGGFGEGQYGYFVPNYNGSIHVGKIARVDLNNFTTGGVTILDATSVDVGLTGFAGGFCDGKYGYFVPSRQSGASNPVVRVSLSNFSTTGITTLDVAQPSGGLAWIGGFTDGYFGYLVPNGFNGGGGVMVRFDLSNFATPGVQFFNLATLSPTLTGFWGGFSDGKYGYLVPNYNGGNLSGNLARIDFENFNLASVKTLDMALTDSGLKNFLGGFTDGHYGYFVPSNNGSSGKIARVRLDGSKTNSSSP
;
A
#
# COMPACT_ATOMS: atom_id res chain seq x y z
N MET A 1 6.36 -72.74 0.69
CA MET A 1 6.12 -71.51 -0.09
C MET A 1 5.41 -70.50 0.79
N LYS A 2 6.15 -69.59 1.47
CA LYS A 2 5.56 -68.52 2.29
C LYS A 2 5.72 -67.21 1.52
N ARG A 3 4.61 -66.62 1.08
CA ARG A 3 4.57 -65.31 0.41
C ARG A 3 4.65 -64.22 1.47
N LEU A 4 5.70 -63.40 1.41
CA LEU A 4 5.90 -62.23 2.27
C LEU A 4 5.13 -61.05 1.65
N LEU A 5 4.17 -60.50 2.38
CA LEU A 5 3.41 -59.31 2.02
C LEU A 5 4.15 -58.10 2.62
N THR A 6 4.75 -57.24 1.79
CA THR A 6 5.41 -56.01 2.25
C THR A 6 4.39 -54.87 2.22
N VAL A 7 4.02 -54.35 3.39
CA VAL A 7 3.21 -53.14 3.55
C VAL A 7 4.17 -51.95 3.70
N LEU A 8 4.08 -50.99 2.77
CA LEU A 8 4.84 -49.74 2.79
C LEU A 8 4.08 -48.71 3.65
N CYS A 9 4.60 -48.39 4.82
CA CYS A 9 4.03 -47.38 5.71
C CYS A 9 4.67 -46.01 5.38
N LEU A 10 3.88 -45.09 4.82
CA LEU A 10 4.29 -43.71 4.54
C LEU A 10 4.20 -42.90 5.84
N ILE A 11 5.34 -42.55 6.44
CA ILE A 11 5.40 -41.64 7.59
C ILE A 11 5.44 -40.20 7.05
N CYS A 12 4.30 -39.52 7.08
CA CYS A 12 4.23 -38.07 6.88
C CYS A 12 4.76 -37.38 8.15
N ALA A 13 5.96 -36.81 8.08
CA ALA A 13 6.43 -35.88 9.11
C ALA A 13 5.65 -34.57 8.99
N GLN A 14 4.76 -34.30 9.95
CA GLN A 14 4.17 -32.97 10.11
C GLN A 14 5.23 -32.03 10.68
N VAL A 15 5.60 -31.00 9.93
CA VAL A 15 6.43 -29.92 10.43
C VAL A 15 5.50 -28.95 11.17
N ALA A 16 5.55 -28.95 12.50
CA ALA A 16 4.87 -27.95 13.30
C ALA A 16 5.65 -26.65 13.20
N PHE A 17 5.07 -25.62 12.59
CA PHE A 17 5.59 -24.26 12.66
C PHE A 17 5.33 -23.72 14.06
N ALA A 18 6.36 -23.61 14.90
CA ALA A 18 6.25 -22.93 16.18
C ALA A 18 6.22 -21.41 15.92
N GLY A 19 5.04 -20.80 16.02
CA GLY A 19 4.88 -19.35 16.01
C GLY A 19 5.64 -18.72 17.19
N GLN A 20 6.04 -17.45 17.03
CA GLN A 20 6.69 -16.71 18.11
C GLN A 20 5.77 -16.65 19.34
N PRO A 21 6.24 -17.01 20.55
CA PRO A 21 5.43 -16.94 21.77
C PRO A 21 4.95 -15.52 22.05
N VAL A 22 3.69 -15.39 22.49
CA VAL A 22 3.11 -14.10 22.88
C VAL A 22 3.80 -13.61 24.15
N ARG A 23 4.37 -12.41 24.09
CA ARG A 23 5.06 -11.77 25.21
C ARG A 23 5.05 -10.25 25.05
N PHE A 24 5.08 -9.52 26.16
CA PHE A 24 5.15 -8.05 26.14
C PHE A 24 5.94 -7.50 27.33
N ASN A 25 6.50 -6.30 27.17
CA ASN A 25 7.29 -5.68 28.23
C ASN A 25 6.40 -4.98 29.26
N TYR A 26 6.76 -5.11 30.53
CA TYR A 26 6.21 -4.39 31.66
C TYR A 26 7.32 -3.61 32.36
N GLN A 27 7.13 -2.31 32.52
CA GLN A 27 8.06 -1.42 33.22
C GLN A 27 7.31 -0.63 34.28
N ALA A 28 7.88 -0.58 35.49
CA ALA A 28 7.28 0.15 36.59
C ALA A 28 8.33 0.64 37.58
N LYS A 29 7.92 1.58 38.44
CA LYS A 29 8.64 1.96 39.65
C LYS A 29 7.89 1.43 40.87
N LEU A 30 8.52 0.55 41.62
CA LEU A 30 7.97 -0.13 42.80
C LEU A 30 8.55 0.49 44.08
N THR A 31 7.66 0.81 45.01
CA THR A 31 7.99 1.31 46.34
C THR A 31 7.33 0.46 47.41
N ASP A 32 7.88 0.47 48.63
CA ASP A 32 7.17 -0.06 49.80
C ASP A 32 6.02 0.87 50.23
N SER A 33 5.33 0.49 51.31
CA SER A 33 4.21 1.26 51.88
C SER A 33 4.62 2.62 52.46
N SER A 34 5.92 2.86 52.66
CA SER A 34 6.48 4.13 53.11
C SER A 34 6.98 4.99 51.94
N GLY A 35 6.82 4.53 50.70
CA GLY A 35 7.26 5.23 49.49
C GLY A 35 8.75 5.07 49.18
N ILE A 36 9.46 4.19 49.88
CA ILE A 36 10.88 3.91 49.64
C ILE A 36 11.01 2.97 48.43
N PRO A 37 11.84 3.28 47.43
CA PRO A 37 12.04 2.39 46.27
C PRO A 37 12.60 1.02 46.67
N LEU A 38 11.98 -0.06 46.19
CA LEU A 38 12.46 -1.43 46.43
C LEU A 38 13.83 -1.64 45.79
N THR A 39 14.71 -2.44 46.41
CA THR A 39 16.04 -2.78 45.89
C THR A 39 16.42 -4.19 46.33
N GLY A 40 17.02 -4.97 45.43
CA GLY A 40 17.50 -6.32 45.72
C GLY A 40 16.77 -7.40 44.92
N ALA A 41 16.90 -8.66 45.36
CA ALA A 41 16.26 -9.81 44.75
C ALA A 41 14.81 -9.93 45.26
N HIS A 42 13.87 -10.04 44.31
CA HIS A 42 12.45 -10.16 44.56
C HIS A 42 11.85 -11.22 43.62
N THR A 43 10.61 -11.62 43.89
CA THR A 43 9.83 -12.45 42.96
C THR A 43 8.65 -11.63 42.43
N ILE A 44 8.50 -11.55 41.11
CA ILE A 44 7.31 -10.95 40.49
C ILE A 44 6.30 -12.04 40.17
N TYR A 45 5.04 -11.75 40.45
CA TYR A 45 3.88 -12.52 40.03
C TYR A 45 3.06 -11.66 39.07
N ALA A 46 2.87 -12.12 37.84
CA ALA A 46 2.10 -11.43 36.82
C ALA A 46 0.89 -12.27 36.43
N SER A 47 -0.30 -11.69 36.49
CA SER A 47 -1.55 -12.37 36.13
C SER A 47 -2.41 -11.48 35.24
N ILE A 48 -3.13 -12.08 34.29
CA ILE A 48 -4.08 -11.35 33.43
C ILE A 48 -5.49 -11.79 33.79
N TYR A 49 -6.36 -10.80 33.99
CA TYR A 49 -7.77 -10.99 34.28
C TYR A 49 -8.63 -10.41 33.15
N VAL A 50 -9.65 -11.15 32.75
CA VAL A 50 -10.70 -10.69 31.83
C VAL A 50 -11.89 -10.20 32.66
N GLY A 51 -12.32 -8.96 32.43
CA GLY A 51 -13.32 -8.25 33.22
C GLY A 51 -12.82 -7.80 34.60
N GLY A 52 -13.75 -7.37 35.45
CA GLY A 52 -13.43 -6.86 36.79
C GLY A 52 -13.10 -5.36 36.82
N THR A 53 -12.49 -4.89 37.91
CA THR A 53 -12.17 -3.45 38.10
C THR A 53 -10.71 -3.21 38.47
N ALA A 54 -10.12 -2.10 38.03
CA ALA A 54 -8.71 -1.78 38.30
C ALA A 54 -8.40 -1.62 39.81
N GLY A 55 -9.38 -1.20 40.61
CA GLY A 55 -9.21 -0.89 42.04
C GLY A 55 -9.31 -2.09 42.99
N ALA A 56 -9.62 -3.29 42.50
CA ALA A 56 -9.78 -4.49 43.33
C ALA A 56 -8.84 -5.61 42.86
N ALA A 57 -8.03 -6.13 43.79
CA ALA A 57 -7.22 -7.32 43.55
C ALA A 57 -8.11 -8.54 43.22
N ASN A 58 -7.64 -9.40 42.31
CA ASN A 58 -8.30 -10.64 41.90
C ASN A 58 -9.74 -10.47 41.36
N SER A 59 -10.11 -9.27 40.89
CA SER A 59 -11.43 -9.02 40.29
C SER A 59 -11.45 -9.42 38.80
N GLY A 60 -12.48 -10.15 38.38
CA GLY A 60 -12.59 -10.71 37.03
C GLY A 60 -12.18 -12.18 36.97
N THR A 61 -12.07 -12.73 35.76
CA THR A 61 -11.65 -14.12 35.54
C THR A 61 -10.16 -14.16 35.18
N GLN A 62 -9.34 -14.83 35.99
CA GLN A 62 -7.93 -15.02 35.67
C GLN A 62 -7.79 -15.95 34.45
N VAL A 63 -7.06 -15.51 33.42
CA VAL A 63 -6.80 -16.28 32.19
C VAL A 63 -5.32 -16.65 32.01
N PHE A 64 -4.43 -15.94 32.70
CA PHE A 64 -2.99 -16.16 32.67
C PHE A 64 -2.37 -15.85 34.04
N GLY A 65 -1.28 -16.54 34.36
CA GLY A 65 -0.53 -16.33 35.58
C GLY A 65 0.88 -16.91 35.46
N GLU A 66 1.87 -16.16 35.91
CA GLU A 66 3.28 -16.59 35.96
C GLU A 66 4.02 -15.97 37.15
N SER A 67 5.16 -16.56 37.47
CA SER A 67 6.11 -16.02 38.43
C SER A 67 7.54 -16.05 37.90
N SER A 68 8.36 -15.08 38.30
CA SER A 68 9.78 -15.04 37.95
C SER A 68 10.60 -14.35 39.03
N PRO A 69 11.82 -14.82 39.30
CA PRO A 69 12.78 -14.01 40.05
C PRO A 69 13.13 -12.75 39.24
N ILE A 70 13.25 -11.61 39.91
CA ILE A 70 13.68 -10.33 39.34
C ILE A 70 14.64 -9.62 40.30
N SER A 71 15.51 -8.78 39.74
CA SER A 71 16.36 -7.87 40.52
C SER A 71 15.87 -6.44 40.31
N ILE A 72 15.51 -5.77 41.40
CA ILE A 72 15.05 -4.38 41.38
C ILE A 72 16.19 -3.48 41.82
N SER A 73 16.41 -2.38 41.10
CA SER A 73 17.38 -1.35 41.47
C SER A 73 16.69 0.01 41.51
N ASN A 74 16.73 0.69 42.66
CA ASN A 74 16.10 1.99 42.86
C ASN A 74 14.61 2.01 42.47
N GLY A 75 13.90 0.93 42.78
CA GLY A 75 12.49 0.71 42.47
C GLY A 75 12.20 0.39 41.00
N VAL A 76 13.16 0.48 40.09
CA VAL A 76 12.90 0.25 38.65
C VAL A 76 12.87 -1.24 38.35
N VAL A 77 11.78 -1.70 37.74
CA VAL A 77 11.63 -3.05 37.20
C VAL A 77 11.40 -2.99 35.70
N ASN A 78 12.04 -3.91 34.98
CA ASN A 78 11.78 -4.20 33.57
C ASN A 78 11.60 -5.72 33.44
N TYR A 79 10.37 -6.15 33.18
CA TYR A 79 9.99 -7.56 33.14
C TYR A 79 9.27 -7.88 31.83
N THR A 80 9.56 -9.03 31.22
CA THR A 80 8.85 -9.48 30.02
C THR A 80 7.77 -10.48 30.43
N VAL A 81 6.52 -10.08 30.35
CA VAL A 81 5.37 -10.95 30.65
C VAL A 81 5.25 -12.04 29.58
N GLY A 82 5.04 -13.28 29.99
CA GLY A 82 5.02 -14.48 29.15
C GLY A 82 6.36 -15.25 29.11
N THR A 83 7.27 -14.96 30.04
CA THR A 83 8.60 -15.60 30.11
C THR A 83 8.89 -16.29 31.44
N GLY A 84 8.01 -16.13 32.42
CA GLY A 84 8.11 -16.72 33.75
C GLY A 84 7.67 -18.18 33.81
N THR A 85 7.76 -18.74 35.02
CA THR A 85 7.20 -20.05 35.34
C THR A 85 5.70 -19.89 35.51
N ILE A 86 4.93 -20.56 34.64
CA ILE A 86 3.47 -20.52 34.64
C ILE A 86 2.93 -21.04 35.97
N ASP A 87 2.00 -20.29 36.57
CA ASP A 87 1.31 -20.73 37.79
C ASP A 87 0.21 -21.75 37.47
N THR A 88 -0.23 -22.49 38.48
CA THR A 88 -1.22 -23.58 38.33
C THR A 88 -2.64 -23.06 37.98
N PHE A 89 -2.83 -21.75 37.83
CA PHE A 89 -4.13 -21.10 37.64
C PHE A 89 -4.36 -20.57 36.21
N GLY A 90 -3.40 -20.69 35.29
CA GLY A 90 -3.51 -20.28 33.88
C GLY A 90 -3.46 -21.44 32.88
N ALA A 91 -4.16 -21.32 31.75
CA ALA A 91 -4.33 -22.35 30.71
C ALA A 91 -3.07 -22.61 29.83
N GLY A 92 -1.88 -22.66 30.45
CA GLY A 92 -0.58 -22.82 29.79
C GLY A 92 0.13 -21.50 29.50
N ALA A 93 1.10 -21.54 28.58
CA ALA A 93 1.84 -20.35 28.16
C ALA A 93 0.91 -19.24 27.64
N LEU A 94 1.33 -17.98 27.78
CA LEU A 94 0.56 -16.83 27.29
C LEU A 94 0.23 -17.03 25.79
N SER A 95 -1.05 -16.92 25.46
CA SER A 95 -1.57 -17.17 24.12
C SER A 95 -2.44 -16.03 23.62
N GLN A 96 -2.61 -15.94 22.30
CA GLN A 96 -3.44 -14.89 21.67
C GLN A 96 -4.89 -14.99 22.14
N THR A 97 -5.41 -16.20 22.32
CA THR A 97 -6.80 -16.45 22.75
C THR A 97 -7.08 -15.90 24.15
N MET A 98 -6.08 -15.84 25.04
CA MET A 98 -6.22 -15.25 26.38
C MET A 98 -6.35 -13.72 26.36
N LEU A 99 -6.01 -13.09 25.23
CA LEU A 99 -6.07 -11.65 25.01
C LEU A 99 -7.15 -11.27 23.99
N ALA A 100 -7.90 -12.24 23.48
CA ALA A 100 -8.93 -12.05 22.46
C ALA A 100 -10.29 -11.70 23.09
N GLY A 101 -11.10 -10.93 22.37
CA GLY A 101 -12.47 -10.59 22.76
C GLY A 101 -12.69 -9.14 23.21
N ASN A 102 -13.94 -8.82 23.52
CA ASN A 102 -14.41 -7.43 23.73
C ASN A 102 -14.45 -7.01 25.21
N ALA A 103 -14.01 -7.88 26.13
CA ALA A 103 -13.98 -7.59 27.56
C ALA A 103 -12.68 -6.85 27.93
N GLU A 104 -12.72 -6.04 28.99
CA GLU A 104 -11.53 -5.35 29.49
C GLU A 104 -10.52 -6.36 30.05
N HIS A 105 -9.24 -6.15 29.75
CA HIS A 105 -8.15 -6.99 30.26
C HIS A 105 -7.30 -6.19 31.26
N PHE A 106 -7.05 -6.77 32.43
CA PHE A 106 -6.24 -6.16 33.49
C PHE A 106 -5.02 -7.01 33.81
N LEU A 107 -3.84 -6.39 33.73
CA LEU A 107 -2.59 -6.93 34.25
C LEU A 107 -2.49 -6.64 35.75
N GLN A 108 -2.42 -7.70 36.54
CA GLN A 108 -2.14 -7.67 37.97
C GLN A 108 -0.68 -8.02 38.22
N ILE A 109 0.00 -7.19 39.02
CA ILE A 109 1.35 -7.44 39.50
C ILE A 109 1.32 -7.61 41.01
N ALA A 110 2.02 -8.61 41.51
CA ALA A 110 2.29 -8.79 42.94
C ALA A 110 3.77 -9.10 43.17
N ILE A 111 4.32 -8.66 44.31
CA ILE A 111 5.75 -8.75 44.62
C ILE A 111 5.99 -9.60 45.87
N ASP A 112 6.91 -10.55 45.78
CA ASP A 112 7.35 -11.52 46.80
C ASP A 112 6.30 -12.52 47.29
N SER A 113 5.02 -12.19 47.13
CA SER A 113 3.88 -13.07 47.36
C SER A 113 2.77 -12.72 46.38
N ALA A 114 2.05 -13.72 45.87
CA ALA A 114 0.88 -13.53 45.01
C ALA A 114 -0.24 -12.68 45.68
N GLY A 115 -0.24 -12.58 47.02
CA GLY A 115 -1.17 -11.74 47.77
C GLY A 115 -0.79 -10.25 47.85
N ASN A 116 0.47 -9.89 47.56
CA ASN A 116 0.98 -8.52 47.65
C ASN A 116 0.72 -7.74 46.37
N VAL A 117 -0.55 -7.58 46.02
CA VAL A 117 -0.98 -6.97 44.76
C VAL A 117 -0.75 -5.46 44.78
N THR A 118 -0.09 -4.95 43.73
CA THR A 118 0.04 -3.51 43.48
C THR A 118 -1.26 -2.99 42.85
N LEU A 119 -1.91 -2.04 43.51
CA LEU A 119 -3.12 -1.36 43.01
C LEU A 119 -2.83 0.10 42.67
N PRO A 120 -3.53 0.68 41.66
CA PRO A 120 -4.50 0.02 40.78
C PRO A 120 -3.84 -0.94 39.78
N ARG A 121 -4.59 -1.96 39.34
CA ARG A 121 -4.15 -2.87 38.27
C ARG A 121 -4.02 -2.12 36.95
N THR A 122 -3.10 -2.54 36.11
CA THR A 122 -2.86 -1.91 34.80
C THR A 122 -3.85 -2.45 33.78
N ARG A 123 -4.70 -1.59 33.22
CA ARG A 123 -5.53 -1.95 32.07
C ARG A 123 -4.65 -2.14 30.84
N LEU A 124 -4.83 -3.26 30.13
CA LEU A 124 -4.15 -3.51 28.86
C LEU A 124 -4.97 -2.84 27.75
N GLU A 125 -4.44 -1.75 27.21
CA GLU A 125 -5.07 -1.03 26.11
C GLU A 125 -4.59 -1.57 24.76
N SER A 126 -5.51 -1.63 23.80
CA SER A 126 -5.16 -1.94 22.43
C SER A 126 -4.34 -0.81 21.82
N VAL A 127 -3.21 -1.15 21.19
CA VAL A 127 -2.49 -0.20 20.32
C VAL A 127 -3.28 0.02 19.02
N PRO A 128 -3.15 1.17 18.33
CA PRO A 128 -3.92 1.48 17.13
C PRO A 128 -3.92 0.38 16.06
N TYR A 129 -2.81 -0.34 15.90
CA TYR A 129 -2.69 -1.47 14.97
C TYR A 129 -3.46 -2.73 15.42
N ALA A 130 -3.54 -2.99 16.73
CA ALA A 130 -4.29 -4.13 17.29
C ALA A 130 -5.81 -3.91 17.22
N VAL A 131 -6.28 -2.66 17.28
CA VAL A 131 -7.69 -2.30 17.09
C VAL A 131 -8.16 -2.71 15.67
N LEU A 132 -7.29 -2.57 14.66
CA LEU A 132 -7.59 -3.00 13.29
C LEU A 132 -7.70 -4.53 13.17
N ALA A 133 -6.88 -5.27 13.92
CA ALA A 133 -6.86 -6.74 13.92
C ALA A 133 -8.09 -7.37 14.58
N LEU A 134 -8.71 -6.72 15.59
CA LEU A 134 -9.95 -7.22 16.23
C LEU A 134 -11.09 -7.40 15.21
N THR A 135 -11.12 -6.57 14.17
CA THR A 135 -12.09 -6.64 13.07
C THR A 135 -11.89 -7.82 12.12
N ALA A 136 -10.70 -8.44 12.11
CA ALA A 136 -10.37 -9.58 11.25
C ALA A 136 -10.82 -10.92 11.86
N GLU A 137 -10.81 -11.05 13.19
CA GLU A 137 -11.15 -12.29 13.90
C GLU A 137 -12.66 -12.60 13.88
N THR A 138 -13.52 -11.58 13.72
CA THR A 138 -14.97 -11.80 13.56
C THR A 138 -15.36 -12.28 12.15
N ALA A 139 -14.43 -12.28 11.18
CA ALA A 139 -14.69 -12.72 9.80
C ALA A 139 -14.60 -14.26 9.63
N THR A 140 -13.96 -14.97 10.56
CA THR A 140 -13.74 -16.43 10.48
C THR A 140 -14.92 -17.28 10.99
N THR A 141 -15.96 -16.68 11.56
CA THR A 141 -17.14 -17.41 12.08
C THR A 141 -18.34 -17.47 11.13
N ALA A 142 -18.19 -17.08 9.86
CA ALA A 142 -19.24 -17.28 8.85
C ALA A 142 -19.30 -18.75 8.39
N THR A 143 -20.06 -19.55 9.15
CA THR A 143 -20.38 -20.96 8.88
C THR A 143 -21.20 -21.12 7.60
N TYR A 144 -20.58 -21.24 6.42
CA TYR A 144 -21.23 -21.81 5.23
C TYR A 144 -20.23 -22.54 4.33
N ALA A 145 -19.69 -23.64 4.84
CA ALA A 145 -19.24 -24.74 4.00
C ALA A 145 -20.26 -25.87 4.13
N THR A 146 -21.22 -25.99 3.19
CA THR A 146 -21.84 -27.25 2.76
C THR A 146 -22.87 -27.02 1.66
N ASN A 147 -22.87 -27.96 0.71
CA ASN A 147 -23.87 -28.26 -0.32
C ASN A 147 -23.66 -27.63 -1.70
N SER A 148 -22.66 -28.19 -2.38
CA SER A 148 -22.79 -28.54 -3.79
C SER A 148 -23.97 -29.50 -4.01
N SER A 149 -24.59 -29.39 -5.19
CA SER A 149 -25.60 -30.27 -5.79
C SER A 149 -27.04 -30.19 -5.26
N SER A 150 -27.95 -29.65 -6.09
CA SER A 150 -29.05 -30.42 -6.71
C SER A 150 -30.14 -29.50 -7.27
N GLN A 151 -30.51 -29.77 -8.52
CA GLN A 151 -31.85 -29.64 -9.12
C GLN A 151 -32.67 -28.36 -8.87
N PHE A 152 -32.80 -27.54 -9.92
CA PHE A 152 -33.95 -26.65 -10.05
C PHE A 152 -35.22 -27.48 -10.34
N PRO A 153 -36.28 -27.42 -9.52
CA PRO A 153 -37.59 -27.84 -9.96
C PRO A 153 -38.21 -26.70 -10.78
N LYS A 154 -38.56 -27.00 -12.04
CA LYS A 154 -39.55 -26.23 -12.80
C LYS A 154 -40.85 -26.20 -11.99
N TRP A 155 -41.33 -25.02 -11.62
CA TRP A 155 -42.73 -24.85 -11.25
C TRP A 155 -43.44 -23.95 -12.25
N GLY A 156 -44.44 -24.53 -12.93
CA GLY A 156 -45.37 -23.82 -13.80
C GLY A 156 -46.29 -22.89 -13.00
N VAL A 157 -46.65 -21.77 -13.61
CA VAL A 157 -47.63 -20.82 -13.06
C VAL A 157 -48.81 -20.79 -14.02
N THR A 158 -49.99 -21.16 -13.51
CA THR A 158 -51.30 -20.83 -14.09
C THR A 158 -52.10 -20.22 -12.95
N GLY A 159 -52.44 -18.93 -13.05
CA GLY A 159 -53.22 -18.26 -12.00
C GLY A 159 -53.10 -16.75 -12.05
N GLN A 160 -54.22 -16.11 -12.41
CA GLN A 160 -54.42 -14.68 -12.59
C GLN A 160 -54.21 -13.84 -11.32
N GLY A 161 -53.61 -12.65 -11.51
CA GLY A 161 -54.10 -11.42 -10.89
C GLY A 161 -53.56 -11.03 -9.52
N LEU A 162 -52.35 -10.44 -9.47
CA LEU A 162 -52.04 -9.26 -8.64
C LEU A 162 -50.91 -8.49 -9.35
N VAL A 163 -51.17 -7.21 -9.66
CA VAL A 163 -50.18 -6.29 -10.22
C VAL A 163 -49.21 -5.94 -9.09
N TRP A 164 -48.04 -6.56 -9.09
CA TRP A 164 -46.89 -6.07 -8.35
C TRP A 164 -46.12 -5.12 -9.26
N ASN A 165 -46.11 -3.83 -8.90
CA ASN A 165 -45.21 -2.84 -9.45
C ASN A 165 -43.91 -2.92 -8.63
N PRO A 166 -42.80 -3.51 -9.12
CA PRO A 166 -41.56 -3.41 -8.40
C PRO A 166 -41.02 -2.00 -8.63
N LEU A 167 -41.13 -1.15 -7.59
CA LEU A 167 -40.03 -0.24 -7.30
C LEU A 167 -38.78 -1.12 -7.31
N SER A 168 -37.92 -0.95 -8.31
CA SER A 168 -36.70 -1.71 -8.48
C SER A 168 -35.70 -1.29 -7.40
N HIS A 169 -35.95 -1.70 -6.15
CA HIS A 169 -34.86 -2.04 -5.25
C HIS A 169 -34.32 -3.37 -5.77
N SER A 170 -33.26 -3.27 -6.58
CA SER A 170 -32.44 -4.43 -6.90
C SER A 170 -32.01 -5.04 -5.57
N LEU A 171 -32.48 -6.26 -5.32
CA LEU A 171 -31.90 -7.14 -4.32
C LEU A 171 -30.42 -7.28 -4.65
N GLU A 172 -29.57 -6.51 -3.97
CA GLU A 172 -28.14 -6.71 -4.01
C GLU A 172 -27.85 -8.08 -3.41
N SER A 173 -27.62 -9.06 -4.28
CA SER A 173 -26.89 -10.26 -3.91
C SER A 173 -25.58 -9.85 -3.24
N PRO A 174 -25.21 -10.39 -2.07
CA PRO A 174 -23.94 -10.10 -1.42
C PRO A 174 -22.82 -10.88 -2.13
N SER A 175 -22.52 -10.47 -3.36
CA SER A 175 -21.30 -10.73 -4.08
C SER A 175 -20.74 -9.34 -4.40
N ARG A 176 -19.93 -8.79 -3.50
CA ARG A 176 -19.35 -7.46 -3.73
C ARG A 176 -18.41 -7.55 -4.93
N THR A 177 -18.88 -7.02 -6.04
CA THR A 177 -18.17 -6.88 -7.31
C THR A 177 -17.21 -5.69 -7.17
N LEU A 178 -16.00 -5.78 -7.74
CA LEU A 178 -15.07 -4.66 -7.89
C LEU A 178 -15.86 -3.42 -8.39
N GLY A 179 -15.81 -2.34 -7.61
CA GLY A 179 -16.98 -1.50 -7.27
C GLY A 179 -17.62 -0.59 -8.32
N GLU A 180 -18.43 0.35 -7.81
CA GLU A 180 -19.11 1.41 -8.57
C GLU A 180 -18.10 2.40 -9.18
N VAL A 181 -18.27 2.72 -10.46
CA VAL A 181 -17.47 3.71 -11.18
C VAL A 181 -18.20 5.05 -11.16
N SER A 182 -17.56 6.08 -10.62
CA SER A 182 -18.01 7.47 -10.75
C SER A 182 -16.99 8.27 -11.57
N LEU A 183 -17.42 9.34 -12.22
CA LEU A 183 -16.53 10.22 -12.97
C LEU A 183 -16.84 11.70 -12.76
N VAL A 184 -15.82 12.53 -12.92
CA VAL A 184 -15.94 13.98 -13.06
C VAL A 184 -15.20 14.40 -14.32
N ASP A 185 -15.78 15.30 -15.12
CA ASP A 185 -15.13 15.85 -16.30
C ASP A 185 -14.64 17.28 -16.03
N LEU A 186 -13.32 17.41 -15.83
CA LEU A 186 -12.66 18.69 -15.57
C LEU A 186 -12.82 19.67 -16.74
N ALA A 187 -13.01 19.15 -17.98
CA ALA A 187 -13.17 19.98 -19.16
C ALA A 187 -14.46 20.80 -19.15
N THR A 188 -15.45 20.41 -18.34
CA THR A 188 -16.70 21.16 -18.14
C THR A 188 -16.49 22.41 -17.28
N VAL A 189 -15.49 22.39 -16.40
CA VAL A 189 -15.09 23.55 -15.57
C VAL A 189 -14.20 24.48 -16.37
N ASN A 190 -13.29 23.92 -17.17
CA ASN A 190 -12.45 24.67 -18.09
C ASN A 190 -12.07 23.79 -19.28
N ALA A 191 -12.37 24.22 -20.51
CA ALA A 191 -12.16 23.42 -21.72
C ALA A 191 -10.70 22.95 -21.92
N SER A 192 -9.73 23.64 -21.31
CA SER A 192 -8.30 23.31 -21.35
C SER A 192 -7.85 22.35 -20.24
N ALA A 193 -8.71 22.02 -19.26
CA ALA A 193 -8.42 21.07 -18.19
C ALA A 193 -8.54 19.62 -18.69
N LYS A 194 -7.57 19.23 -19.51
CA LYS A 194 -7.40 17.92 -20.14
C LYS A 194 -5.93 17.53 -20.08
N GLY A 195 -5.62 16.27 -20.35
CA GLY A 195 -4.24 15.87 -20.62
C GLY A 195 -3.38 15.69 -19.37
N TYR A 196 -3.91 14.96 -18.40
CA TYR A 196 -3.23 14.62 -17.15
C TYR A 196 -2.54 13.24 -17.24
N ALA A 197 -1.44 13.04 -16.51
CA ALA A 197 -0.66 11.79 -16.55
C ALA A 197 -0.52 11.09 -15.19
N GLY A 198 -1.12 11.59 -14.13
CA GLY A 198 -1.02 10.98 -12.80
C GLY A 198 -1.63 11.87 -11.75
N GLY A 199 -1.44 11.51 -10.49
CA GLY A 199 -1.91 12.31 -9.38
C GLY A 199 -1.45 11.79 -8.04
N PHE A 200 -1.77 12.56 -7.01
CA PHE A 200 -1.51 12.25 -5.61
C PHE A 200 -2.62 12.84 -4.76
N THR A 201 -2.65 12.47 -3.48
CA THR A 201 -3.65 13.00 -2.53
C THR A 201 -3.00 13.33 -1.19
N ASP A 202 -3.58 14.32 -0.51
CA ASP A 202 -3.34 14.63 0.91
C ASP A 202 -4.42 14.01 1.82
N GLY A 203 -5.30 13.16 1.27
CA GLY A 203 -6.46 12.55 1.93
C GLY A 203 -7.75 13.37 1.83
N LYS A 204 -7.68 14.68 1.59
CA LYS A 204 -8.87 15.53 1.39
C LYS A 204 -9.12 15.82 -0.08
N TYR A 205 -8.06 16.12 -0.81
CA TYR A 205 -8.12 16.47 -2.22
C TYR A 205 -7.30 15.50 -3.07
N GLY A 206 -7.77 15.24 -4.28
CA GLY A 206 -7.00 14.62 -5.35
C GLY A 206 -6.36 15.70 -6.22
N TYR A 207 -5.06 15.58 -6.47
CA TYR A 207 -4.27 16.52 -7.26
C TYR A 207 -3.83 15.86 -8.55
N PHE A 208 -4.24 16.42 -9.69
CA PHE A 208 -4.02 15.83 -11.01
C PHE A 208 -2.90 16.57 -11.76
N VAL A 209 -1.92 15.80 -12.20
CA VAL A 209 -0.64 16.28 -12.71
C VAL A 209 -0.75 16.65 -14.19
N PRO A 210 -0.53 17.92 -14.57
CA PRO A 210 -0.68 18.36 -15.95
C PRO A 210 0.47 17.85 -16.83
N ASN A 211 0.12 17.23 -17.95
CA ASN A 211 1.06 16.60 -18.85
C ASN A 211 1.00 17.24 -20.24
N ASN A 212 0.08 16.80 -21.10
CA ASN A 212 0.02 17.20 -22.50
C ASN A 212 -1.42 17.26 -22.98
N ASN A 213 -1.81 18.41 -23.54
CA ASN A 213 -3.11 18.66 -24.17
C ASN A 213 -2.87 19.26 -25.57
N GLY A 214 -2.31 18.45 -26.48
CA GLY A 214 -1.79 18.90 -27.79
C GLY A 214 -0.40 19.53 -27.71
N ALA A 215 -0.07 20.13 -26.57
CA ALA A 215 1.27 20.54 -26.17
C ALA A 215 1.44 20.40 -24.64
N PRO A 216 2.68 20.35 -24.13
CA PRO A 216 2.91 20.37 -22.69
C PRO A 216 2.31 21.61 -22.04
N HIS A 217 1.58 21.44 -20.93
CA HIS A 217 0.90 22.52 -20.21
C HIS A 217 1.08 22.41 -18.69
N GLY A 218 0.74 23.49 -17.97
CA GLY A 218 0.89 23.63 -16.51
C GLY A 218 -0.44 23.80 -15.77
N LEU A 219 -1.57 23.43 -16.38
CA LEU A 219 -2.90 23.61 -15.78
C LEU A 219 -3.23 22.45 -14.84
N MET A 220 -2.80 22.55 -13.59
CA MET A 220 -3.02 21.55 -12.55
C MET A 220 -4.45 21.63 -12.01
N ALA A 221 -5.05 20.48 -11.70
CA ALA A 221 -6.38 20.40 -11.11
C ALA A 221 -6.32 19.82 -9.70
N ARG A 222 -7.18 20.34 -8.82
CA ARG A 222 -7.48 19.81 -7.49
C ARG A 222 -8.96 19.49 -7.41
N VAL A 223 -9.31 18.31 -6.94
CA VAL A 223 -10.69 17.86 -6.77
C VAL A 223 -10.93 17.52 -5.31
N ASP A 224 -11.99 18.06 -4.71
CA ASP A 224 -12.48 17.63 -3.40
C ASP A 224 -12.98 16.18 -3.47
N LEU A 225 -12.36 15.28 -2.72
CA LEU A 225 -12.68 13.86 -2.78
C LEU A 225 -14.04 13.53 -2.15
N ALA A 226 -14.50 14.35 -1.21
CA ALA A 226 -15.84 14.25 -0.63
C ALA A 226 -16.90 14.85 -1.58
N ASN A 227 -16.57 15.92 -2.30
CA ASN A 227 -17.42 16.51 -3.35
C ASN A 227 -16.88 16.20 -4.75
N PHE A 228 -16.93 14.93 -5.14
CA PHE A 228 -16.43 14.45 -6.43
C PHE A 228 -17.38 14.79 -7.60
N ALA A 229 -17.53 16.09 -7.83
CA ALA A 229 -18.34 16.70 -8.87
C ALA A 229 -17.63 17.97 -9.38
N THR A 230 -18.14 18.56 -10.45
CA THR A 230 -17.55 19.76 -11.08
C THR A 230 -17.47 20.96 -10.12
N SER A 231 -18.40 21.07 -9.17
CA SER A 231 -18.38 22.07 -8.10
C SER A 231 -17.23 21.91 -7.11
N GLY A 232 -16.64 20.72 -7.00
CA GLY A 232 -15.49 20.42 -6.13
C GLY A 232 -14.14 20.64 -6.81
N VAL A 233 -14.11 21.15 -8.05
CA VAL A 233 -12.89 21.33 -8.84
C VAL A 233 -12.31 22.73 -8.62
N THR A 234 -11.01 22.81 -8.36
CA THR A 234 -10.22 24.04 -8.40
C THR A 234 -9.04 23.85 -9.37
N LEU A 235 -8.72 24.87 -10.17
CA LEU A 235 -7.62 24.84 -11.13
C LEU A 235 -6.55 25.88 -10.78
N VAL A 236 -5.29 25.54 -11.00
CA VAL A 236 -4.16 26.47 -10.91
C VAL A 236 -3.23 26.30 -12.12
N ASN A 237 -2.84 27.40 -12.74
CA ASN A 237 -1.83 27.37 -13.79
C ASN A 237 -0.43 27.52 -13.18
N VAL A 238 0.27 26.41 -12.96
CA VAL A 238 1.62 26.43 -12.37
C VAL A 238 2.66 27.07 -13.28
N SER A 239 2.37 27.18 -14.58
CA SER A 239 3.29 27.82 -15.54
C SER A 239 3.13 29.34 -15.63
N ALA A 240 2.26 29.95 -14.81
CA ALA A 240 1.96 31.38 -14.88
C ALA A 240 3.14 32.26 -14.47
N GLY A 241 3.88 31.87 -13.42
CA GLY A 241 5.08 32.58 -12.96
C GLY A 241 6.36 32.10 -13.65
N ASP A 242 6.32 30.91 -14.26
CA ASP A 242 7.45 30.30 -14.94
C ASP A 242 6.96 29.38 -16.05
N SER A 243 7.15 29.81 -17.30
CA SER A 243 6.70 29.06 -18.48
C SER A 243 7.37 27.69 -18.64
N ALA A 244 8.44 27.39 -17.90
CA ALA A 244 9.09 26.09 -17.93
C ALA A 244 8.36 25.02 -17.10
N LEU A 245 7.42 25.41 -16.22
CA LEU A 245 6.69 24.49 -15.34
C LEU A 245 5.48 23.87 -16.04
N LYS A 246 5.74 22.93 -16.94
CA LYS A 246 4.73 22.18 -17.71
C LYS A 246 5.28 20.81 -18.13
N GLY A 247 4.39 19.90 -18.51
CA GLY A 247 4.81 18.58 -19.04
C GLY A 247 5.30 17.60 -17.97
N PHE A 248 4.57 17.53 -16.86
CA PHE A 248 4.89 16.65 -15.74
C PHE A 248 4.23 15.28 -15.91
N VAL A 249 4.79 14.22 -15.31
CA VAL A 249 4.31 12.82 -15.51
C VAL A 249 3.86 12.13 -14.23
N GLY A 250 4.12 12.74 -13.07
CA GLY A 250 3.72 12.23 -11.77
C GLY A 250 3.92 13.27 -10.69
N GLY A 251 3.61 12.91 -9.46
CA GLY A 251 3.83 13.77 -8.31
C GLY A 251 3.59 13.05 -7.00
N PHE A 252 4.05 13.68 -5.92
CA PHE A 252 3.87 13.20 -4.55
C PHE A 252 3.66 14.39 -3.61
N SER A 253 3.28 14.12 -2.36
CA SER A 253 3.10 15.14 -1.34
C SER A 253 3.79 14.75 -0.04
N ASP A 254 4.24 15.75 0.71
CA ASP A 254 4.65 15.62 2.11
C ASP A 254 3.51 16.00 3.10
N GLY A 255 2.30 16.22 2.59
CA GLY A 255 1.12 16.66 3.33
C GLY A 255 0.92 18.18 3.38
N ARG A 256 1.99 18.99 3.18
CA ARG A 256 1.88 20.46 3.08
C ARG A 256 2.04 20.95 1.64
N TYR A 257 2.98 20.36 0.93
CA TYR A 257 3.34 20.70 -0.43
C TYR A 257 3.11 19.51 -1.36
N GLY A 258 2.77 19.82 -2.61
CA GLY A 258 2.78 18.86 -3.72
C GLY A 258 3.99 19.11 -4.62
N TYR A 259 4.61 18.04 -5.11
CA TYR A 259 5.82 18.06 -5.92
C TYR A 259 5.54 17.40 -7.26
N LEU A 260 5.76 18.13 -8.37
CA LEU A 260 5.52 17.62 -9.72
C LEU A 260 6.82 17.12 -10.34
N VAL A 261 6.79 15.89 -10.85
CA VAL A 261 7.95 15.20 -11.43
C VAL A 261 8.20 15.72 -12.85
N PRO A 262 9.36 16.36 -13.10
CA PRO A 262 9.65 16.95 -14.41
C PRO A 262 9.99 15.89 -15.45
N ASN A 263 9.39 15.99 -16.62
CA ASN A 263 9.67 15.10 -17.74
C ASN A 263 9.96 15.87 -19.02
N ASN A 264 8.96 16.10 -19.87
CA ASN A 264 9.13 16.69 -21.19
C ASN A 264 8.24 17.91 -21.38
N ASN A 265 8.89 19.06 -21.58
CA ASN A 265 8.27 20.35 -21.80
C ASN A 265 8.50 20.86 -23.26
N GLY A 266 8.44 19.96 -24.25
CA GLY A 266 8.94 20.20 -25.60
C GLY A 266 10.44 19.91 -25.73
N ALA A 267 11.15 19.87 -24.60
CA ALA A 267 12.44 19.25 -24.40
C ALA A 267 12.47 18.64 -22.99
N TYR A 268 13.36 17.67 -22.74
CA TYR A 268 13.48 17.06 -21.42
C TYR A 268 13.96 18.08 -20.38
N SER A 269 13.27 18.10 -19.24
CA SER A 269 13.42 19.10 -18.18
C SER A 269 13.83 18.44 -16.86
N GLY A 270 14.57 19.17 -16.03
CA GLY A 270 14.89 18.83 -14.64
C GLY A 270 14.21 19.75 -13.62
N LYS A 271 13.24 20.56 -14.05
CA LYS A 271 12.66 21.62 -13.22
C LYS A 271 11.40 21.16 -12.48
N ILE A 272 11.56 20.86 -11.20
CA ILE A 272 10.50 20.44 -10.29
C ILE A 272 9.62 21.65 -9.94
N ALA A 273 8.31 21.49 -9.99
CA ALA A 273 7.37 22.44 -9.38
C ALA A 273 6.99 21.96 -7.98
N ARG A 274 6.98 22.89 -7.01
CA ARG A 274 6.46 22.68 -5.65
C ARG A 274 5.29 23.62 -5.41
N ILE A 275 4.16 23.08 -4.98
CA ILE A 275 2.90 23.79 -4.80
C ILE A 275 2.51 23.73 -3.33
N ASP A 276 2.25 24.87 -2.70
CA ASP A 276 1.61 24.93 -1.38
C ASP A 276 0.15 24.49 -1.47
N LEU A 277 -0.19 23.36 -0.85
CA LEU A 277 -1.54 22.78 -0.95
C LEU A 277 -2.58 23.61 -0.18
N ASN A 278 -2.14 24.38 0.82
CA ASN A 278 -3.00 25.32 1.55
C ASN A 278 -3.18 26.65 0.80
N ASN A 279 -2.19 27.05 0.00
CA ASN A 279 -2.29 28.19 -0.92
C ASN A 279 -2.28 27.68 -2.38
N PHE A 280 -3.37 27.01 -2.77
CA PHE A 280 -3.52 26.44 -4.11
C PHE A 280 -3.84 27.54 -5.16
N SER A 281 -2.87 28.41 -5.38
CA SER A 281 -2.90 29.54 -6.31
C SER A 281 -1.53 29.71 -6.98
N THR A 282 -1.43 30.59 -7.96
CA THR A 282 -0.15 30.88 -8.65
C THR A 282 0.92 31.42 -7.72
N THR A 283 0.53 32.07 -6.61
CA THR A 283 1.47 32.59 -5.60
C THR A 283 2.03 31.50 -4.67
N GLY A 284 1.37 30.34 -4.60
CA GLY A 284 1.83 29.17 -3.84
C GLY A 284 2.79 28.28 -4.61
N VAL A 285 3.22 28.67 -5.82
CA VAL A 285 4.09 27.87 -6.69
C VAL A 285 5.54 28.34 -6.55
N THR A 286 6.42 27.38 -6.30
CA THR A 286 7.88 27.54 -6.31
C THR A 286 8.51 26.46 -7.17
N SER A 287 9.80 26.58 -7.52
CA SER A 287 10.46 25.60 -8.38
C SER A 287 11.92 25.36 -7.99
N LEU A 288 12.43 24.18 -8.34
CA LEU A 288 13.84 23.82 -8.20
C LEU A 288 14.31 23.18 -9.50
N ASP A 289 15.44 23.65 -10.02
CA ASP A 289 16.03 23.13 -11.25
C ASP A 289 17.21 22.21 -10.95
N LEU A 290 17.01 20.90 -11.10
CA LEU A 290 18.04 19.89 -10.84
C LEU A 290 19.23 20.02 -11.80
N THR A 291 19.05 20.67 -12.95
CA THR A 291 20.10 20.82 -13.96
C THR A 291 21.19 21.81 -13.54
N GLN A 292 20.91 22.62 -12.51
CA GLN A 292 21.89 23.50 -11.88
C GLN A 292 22.84 22.73 -10.94
N VAL A 293 22.45 21.54 -10.50
CA VAL A 293 23.29 20.63 -9.69
C VAL A 293 24.07 19.71 -10.62
N ASP A 294 23.38 19.13 -11.61
CA ASP A 294 23.98 18.27 -12.62
C ASP A 294 23.18 18.35 -13.92
N SER A 295 23.84 18.73 -15.02
CA SER A 295 23.18 19.06 -16.30
C SER A 295 22.45 17.89 -16.97
N GLU A 296 22.73 16.65 -16.54
CA GLU A 296 22.08 15.43 -17.02
C GLU A 296 20.81 15.07 -16.23
N CYS A 297 20.52 15.74 -15.10
CA CYS A 297 19.35 15.51 -14.27
C CYS A 297 18.07 16.06 -14.91
N LYS A 298 17.62 15.39 -15.98
CA LYS A 298 16.42 15.71 -16.77
C LYS A 298 15.67 14.43 -17.11
N GLY A 299 14.37 14.55 -17.38
CA GLY A 299 13.56 13.45 -17.89
C GLY A 299 13.32 12.36 -16.86
N TYR A 300 12.74 12.76 -15.73
CA TYR A 300 12.29 11.84 -14.69
C TYR A 300 10.90 11.29 -15.04
N VAL A 301 10.62 10.04 -14.68
CA VAL A 301 9.35 9.34 -15.01
C VAL A 301 8.48 9.05 -13.80
N GLY A 302 9.01 9.27 -12.60
CA GLY A 302 8.28 9.12 -11.35
C GLY A 302 9.04 9.73 -10.19
N GLY A 303 8.42 9.69 -9.02
CA GLY A 303 9.04 10.10 -7.78
C GLY A 303 8.16 9.77 -6.59
N PHE A 304 8.77 9.70 -5.43
CA PHE A 304 8.10 9.40 -4.16
C PHE A 304 8.71 10.22 -3.03
N GLY A 305 7.90 10.52 -2.01
CA GLY A 305 8.35 11.15 -0.77
C GLY A 305 8.57 10.09 0.31
N GLU A 306 9.59 10.26 1.13
CA GLU A 306 9.78 9.50 2.35
C GLU A 306 10.46 10.37 3.42
N GLY A 307 9.83 10.49 4.58
CA GLY A 307 10.26 11.43 5.63
C GLY A 307 10.42 12.86 5.10
N GLN A 308 11.62 13.44 5.27
CA GLN A 308 11.95 14.80 4.84
C GLN A 308 12.43 14.90 3.38
N TYR A 309 12.45 13.79 2.63
CA TYR A 309 13.10 13.73 1.32
C TYR A 309 12.12 13.37 0.20
N GLY A 310 12.32 13.97 -0.96
CA GLY A 310 11.71 13.56 -2.23
C GLY A 310 12.73 12.88 -3.12
N TYR A 311 12.36 11.77 -3.76
CA TYR A 311 13.22 10.97 -4.62
C TYR A 311 12.66 10.97 -6.04
N PHE A 312 13.51 11.22 -7.04
CA PHE A 312 13.10 11.33 -8.44
C PHE A 312 13.75 10.21 -9.25
N VAL A 313 12.92 9.49 -10.00
CA VAL A 313 13.26 8.28 -10.75
C VAL A 313 13.77 8.63 -12.15
N PRO A 314 15.08 8.48 -12.43
CA PRO A 314 15.66 8.93 -13.69
C PRO A 314 15.30 7.97 -14.82
N ASN A 315 15.06 8.52 -16.02
CA ASN A 315 14.82 7.72 -17.22
C ASN A 315 15.73 8.18 -18.38
N TYR A 316 15.20 8.97 -19.31
CA TYR A 316 15.86 9.40 -20.53
C TYR A 316 15.94 10.92 -20.57
N ASN A 317 17.15 11.46 -20.74
CA ASN A 317 17.40 12.90 -20.64
C ASN A 317 17.27 13.66 -21.97
N GLY A 318 16.83 12.99 -23.05
CA GLY A 318 16.83 13.53 -24.41
C GLY A 318 18.02 13.10 -25.27
N SER A 319 18.98 12.38 -24.69
CA SER A 319 20.14 11.85 -25.41
C SER A 319 20.43 10.41 -25.01
N ILE A 320 20.49 10.13 -23.72
CA ILE A 320 20.77 8.81 -23.16
C ILE A 320 19.82 8.47 -22.02
N HIS A 321 19.74 7.17 -21.70
CA HIS A 321 19.17 6.74 -20.44
C HIS A 321 20.17 7.00 -19.32
N VAL A 322 19.73 7.64 -18.24
CA VAL A 322 20.57 8.08 -17.13
C VAL A 322 20.29 7.27 -15.87
N GLY A 323 21.34 7.06 -15.05
CA GLY A 323 21.28 6.39 -13.75
C GLY A 323 21.33 7.35 -12.55
N LYS A 324 21.12 8.66 -12.78
CA LYS A 324 21.27 9.72 -11.76
C LYS A 324 20.00 9.93 -10.95
N ILE A 325 19.89 9.22 -9.84
CA ILE A 325 18.76 9.32 -8.92
C ILE A 325 18.94 10.59 -8.09
N ALA A 326 17.97 11.51 -8.17
CA ALA A 326 18.00 12.73 -7.39
C ALA A 326 17.21 12.55 -6.08
N ARG A 327 17.81 12.94 -4.96
CA ARG A 327 17.15 13.11 -3.66
C ARG A 327 17.16 14.59 -3.29
N VAL A 328 16.01 15.13 -2.95
CA VAL A 328 15.83 16.53 -2.57
C VAL A 328 15.38 16.60 -1.11
N ASP A 329 16.08 17.37 -0.28
CA ASP A 329 15.60 17.77 1.03
C ASP A 329 14.40 18.72 0.88
N LEU A 330 13.23 18.30 1.32
CA LEU A 330 11.99 19.04 1.14
C LEU A 330 11.91 20.29 2.03
N ASN A 331 12.66 20.31 3.15
CA ASN A 331 12.81 21.46 4.03
C ASN A 331 13.84 22.46 3.49
N ASN A 332 14.83 21.99 2.74
CA ASN A 332 15.79 22.83 2.01
C ASN A 332 15.58 22.70 0.50
N PHE A 333 14.46 23.22 0.00
CA PHE A 333 14.10 23.16 -1.42
C PHE A 333 14.89 24.17 -2.28
N THR A 334 16.20 24.01 -2.28
CA THR A 334 17.20 24.77 -3.05
C THR A 334 18.21 23.79 -3.66
N THR A 335 19.10 24.25 -4.53
CA THR A 335 20.16 23.40 -5.10
C THR A 335 21.09 22.80 -4.03
N GLY A 336 21.29 23.49 -2.91
CA GLY A 336 22.07 23.00 -1.77
C GLY A 336 21.41 21.86 -0.99
N GLY A 337 20.11 21.64 -1.16
CA GLY A 337 19.38 20.50 -0.58
C GLY A 337 19.32 19.27 -1.48
N VAL A 338 20.01 19.27 -2.62
CA VAL A 338 19.99 18.16 -3.59
C VAL A 338 21.19 17.25 -3.39
N THR A 339 20.95 15.94 -3.33
CA THR A 339 21.96 14.89 -3.44
C THR A 339 21.70 14.07 -4.70
N ILE A 340 22.71 13.89 -5.55
CA ILE A 340 22.62 13.01 -6.72
C ILE A 340 23.36 11.70 -6.42
N LEU A 341 22.67 10.58 -6.60
CA LEU A 341 23.25 9.25 -6.55
C LEU A 341 23.34 8.69 -7.97
N ASP A 342 24.57 8.45 -8.42
CA ASP A 342 24.82 7.85 -9.73
C ASP A 342 24.91 6.33 -9.62
N ALA A 343 23.84 5.64 -10.02
CA ALA A 343 23.80 4.18 -10.01
C ALA A 343 24.78 3.55 -11.02
N THR A 344 25.19 4.29 -12.06
CA THR A 344 26.14 3.80 -13.07
C THR A 344 27.54 3.59 -12.52
N SER A 345 27.85 4.22 -11.38
CA SER A 345 29.09 4.00 -10.63
C SER A 345 29.17 2.63 -9.95
N VAL A 346 28.03 1.96 -9.76
CA VAL A 346 27.97 0.57 -9.27
C VAL A 346 28.00 -0.40 -10.45
N ASP A 347 27.16 -0.15 -11.45
CA ASP A 347 27.13 -0.90 -12.70
C ASP A 347 26.58 0.01 -13.80
N VAL A 348 27.32 0.13 -14.90
CA VAL A 348 27.01 1.00 -16.06
C VAL A 348 25.65 0.69 -16.70
N GLY A 349 25.11 -0.50 -16.49
CA GLY A 349 23.77 -0.89 -16.95
C GLY A 349 22.62 -0.32 -16.13
N LEU A 350 22.87 0.19 -14.92
CA LEU A 350 21.84 0.72 -14.01
C LEU A 350 21.36 2.12 -14.42
N THR A 351 20.75 2.19 -15.58
CA THR A 351 20.21 3.41 -16.18
C THR A 351 18.74 3.22 -16.52
N GLY A 352 18.03 4.33 -16.73
CA GLY A 352 16.72 4.31 -17.38
C GLY A 352 15.70 3.49 -16.63
N PHE A 353 15.23 3.96 -15.47
CA PHE A 353 14.19 3.25 -14.71
C PHE A 353 12.81 3.63 -15.22
N ALA A 354 11.83 2.74 -15.06
CA ALA A 354 10.45 2.96 -15.51
C ALA A 354 9.56 3.61 -14.43
N GLY A 355 9.91 3.44 -13.17
CA GLY A 355 9.15 3.95 -12.02
C GLY A 355 9.88 3.62 -10.72
N GLY A 356 9.28 3.99 -9.58
CA GLY A 356 9.84 3.66 -8.29
C GLY A 356 8.85 3.84 -7.15
N PHE A 357 9.14 3.18 -6.04
CA PHE A 357 8.33 3.16 -4.82
C PHE A 357 9.23 2.98 -3.59
N CYS A 358 8.71 3.18 -2.38
CA CYS A 358 9.42 2.93 -1.13
C CYS A 358 8.60 2.08 -0.15
N ASP A 359 9.29 1.48 0.81
CA ASP A 359 8.71 0.74 1.94
C ASP A 359 8.98 1.43 3.29
N GLY A 360 9.37 2.71 3.28
CA GLY A 360 9.82 3.46 4.45
C GLY A 360 11.31 3.33 4.79
N LYS A 361 11.98 2.26 4.32
CA LYS A 361 13.41 2.01 4.62
C LYS A 361 14.29 2.06 3.38
N TYR A 362 13.77 1.59 2.26
CA TYR A 362 14.43 1.50 0.98
C TYR A 362 13.59 2.14 -0.12
N GLY A 363 14.27 2.72 -1.10
CA GLY A 363 13.69 3.11 -2.38
C GLY A 363 13.96 2.03 -3.41
N TYR A 364 12.95 1.65 -4.18
CA TYR A 364 12.99 0.62 -5.21
C TYR A 364 12.79 1.27 -6.57
N PHE A 365 13.69 1.00 -7.50
CA PHE A 365 13.69 1.56 -8.85
C PHE A 365 13.45 0.42 -9.84
N VAL A 366 12.35 0.56 -10.57
CA VAL A 366 11.82 -0.46 -11.46
C VAL A 366 12.59 -0.42 -12.77
N PRO A 367 13.16 -1.54 -13.22
CA PRO A 367 13.92 -1.56 -14.45
C PRO A 367 13.02 -1.34 -15.65
N SER A 368 13.47 -0.49 -16.59
CA SER A 368 12.84 -0.39 -17.91
C SER A 368 13.50 -1.38 -18.89
N ARG A 369 12.76 -1.80 -19.91
CA ARG A 369 13.34 -2.59 -21.00
C ARG A 369 14.18 -1.67 -21.88
N GLN A 370 15.49 -1.76 -21.71
CA GLN A 370 16.44 -1.24 -22.67
C GLN A 370 16.75 -2.30 -23.73
N SER A 371 17.27 -1.87 -24.88
CA SER A 371 17.56 -2.65 -26.09
C SER A 371 18.53 -3.84 -25.87
N GLY A 372 18.06 -4.89 -25.18
CA GLY A 372 18.76 -6.16 -25.00
C GLY A 372 19.48 -6.37 -23.66
N ALA A 373 19.51 -5.39 -22.75
CA ALA A 373 20.12 -5.54 -21.43
C ALA A 373 19.11 -5.99 -20.36
N SER A 374 19.51 -6.94 -19.52
CA SER A 374 18.83 -7.21 -18.24
C SER A 374 19.11 -6.04 -17.30
N ASN A 375 18.07 -5.30 -16.90
CA ASN A 375 18.18 -4.31 -15.84
C ASN A 375 17.54 -4.92 -14.57
N PRO A 376 18.31 -5.12 -13.49
CA PRO A 376 17.75 -5.63 -12.23
C PRO A 376 16.89 -4.57 -11.55
N VAL A 377 16.04 -5.01 -10.61
CA VAL A 377 15.43 -4.08 -9.65
C VAL A 377 16.53 -3.51 -8.79
N VAL A 378 16.62 -2.18 -8.71
CA VAL A 378 17.59 -1.50 -7.85
C VAL A 378 16.90 -1.12 -6.55
N ARG A 379 17.51 -1.47 -5.42
CA ARG A 379 17.07 -1.06 -4.08
C ARG A 379 18.15 -0.21 -3.43
N VAL A 380 17.78 0.98 -2.98
CA VAL A 380 18.68 1.95 -2.34
C VAL A 380 18.26 2.16 -0.89
N SER A 381 19.21 2.06 0.05
CA SER A 381 18.97 2.45 1.44
C SER A 381 18.68 3.95 1.55
N LEU A 382 17.56 4.32 2.16
CA LEU A 382 17.19 5.74 2.29
C LEU A 382 18.02 6.46 3.37
N SER A 383 18.47 5.73 4.38
CA SER A 383 19.39 6.23 5.41
C SER A 383 20.85 6.26 4.96
N ASN A 384 21.27 5.32 4.11
CA ASN A 384 22.57 5.33 3.43
C ASN A 384 22.39 5.59 1.92
N PHE A 385 22.04 6.82 1.56
CA PHE A 385 21.84 7.23 0.18
C PHE A 385 23.19 7.48 -0.53
N SER A 386 23.93 6.40 -0.74
CA SER A 386 25.23 6.37 -1.44
C SER A 386 25.32 5.11 -2.30
N THR A 387 26.39 4.98 -3.10
CA THR A 387 26.63 3.79 -3.94
C THR A 387 26.75 2.51 -3.12
N THR A 388 27.27 2.58 -1.88
CA THR A 388 27.33 1.44 -0.95
C THR A 388 25.96 1.02 -0.40
N GLY A 389 24.96 1.89 -0.49
CA GLY A 389 23.57 1.61 -0.11
C GLY A 389 22.76 0.96 -1.23
N ILE A 390 23.36 0.73 -2.40
CA ILE A 390 22.72 0.09 -3.55
C ILE A 390 22.81 -1.43 -3.43
N THR A 391 21.69 -2.10 -3.64
CA THR A 391 21.58 -3.55 -3.82
C THR A 391 20.71 -3.83 -5.03
N THR A 392 20.98 -4.90 -5.77
CA THR A 392 20.25 -5.27 -6.98
C THR A 392 19.58 -6.63 -6.83
N LEU A 393 18.45 -6.80 -7.50
CA LEU A 393 17.74 -8.07 -7.61
C LEU A 393 17.48 -8.36 -9.08
N ASP A 394 18.12 -9.41 -9.59
CA ASP A 394 17.80 -9.94 -10.91
C ASP A 394 16.50 -10.75 -10.83
N VAL A 395 15.46 -10.17 -11.41
CA VAL A 395 14.16 -10.81 -11.61
C VAL A 395 14.21 -11.48 -12.99
N ALA A 396 14.67 -12.74 -13.00
CA ALA A 396 14.85 -13.53 -14.22
C ALA A 396 13.69 -13.33 -15.19
N GLN A 397 13.99 -12.87 -16.41
CA GLN A 397 12.96 -12.60 -17.42
C GLN A 397 12.34 -13.93 -17.87
N PRO A 398 11.04 -14.18 -17.69
CA PRO A 398 10.36 -15.24 -18.42
C PRO A 398 10.62 -15.04 -19.93
N SER A 399 10.87 -16.12 -20.66
CA SER A 399 11.06 -16.08 -22.11
C SER A 399 9.89 -15.34 -22.77
N GLY A 400 10.17 -14.22 -23.45
CA GLY A 400 9.12 -13.43 -24.12
C GLY A 400 9.21 -11.90 -24.04
N GLY A 401 10.26 -11.31 -23.47
CA GLY A 401 10.54 -9.87 -23.66
C GLY A 401 9.65 -8.92 -22.86
N LEU A 402 9.49 -9.18 -21.57
CA LEU A 402 8.69 -8.36 -20.68
C LEU A 402 9.42 -7.07 -20.30
N ALA A 403 8.72 -5.95 -20.39
CA ALA A 403 9.11 -4.69 -19.78
C ALA A 403 8.17 -4.44 -18.60
N TRP A 404 8.66 -3.85 -17.52
CA TRP A 404 7.82 -3.29 -16.47
C TRP A 404 7.77 -1.78 -16.61
N ILE A 405 6.67 -1.17 -16.19
CA ILE A 405 6.44 0.28 -16.35
C ILE A 405 6.35 1.00 -14.99
N GLY A 406 6.31 0.25 -13.89
CA GLY A 406 6.20 0.78 -12.54
C GLY A 406 6.07 -0.34 -11.51
N GLY A 407 5.86 0.04 -10.27
CA GLY A 407 5.74 -0.90 -9.16
C GLY A 407 5.15 -0.24 -7.93
N PHE A 408 4.69 -1.08 -7.01
CA PHE A 408 4.12 -0.67 -5.74
C PHE A 408 4.41 -1.74 -4.68
N THR A 409 4.06 -1.44 -3.43
CA THR A 409 4.28 -2.34 -2.30
C THR A 409 3.05 -2.40 -1.39
N ASP A 410 2.89 -3.50 -0.69
CA ASP A 410 1.98 -3.66 0.46
C ASP A 410 2.70 -3.55 1.82
N GLY A 411 4.01 -3.25 1.80
CA GLY A 411 4.88 -3.18 2.97
C GLY A 411 5.68 -4.47 3.25
N TYR A 412 5.27 -5.60 2.67
CA TYR A 412 5.95 -6.89 2.82
C TYR A 412 6.59 -7.36 1.52
N PHE A 413 5.90 -7.14 0.40
CA PHE A 413 6.31 -7.53 -0.93
C PHE A 413 6.34 -6.33 -1.89
N GLY A 414 7.31 -6.35 -2.79
CA GLY A 414 7.36 -5.47 -3.95
C GLY A 414 6.68 -6.12 -5.15
N TYR A 415 5.91 -5.33 -5.88
CA TYR A 415 5.17 -5.76 -7.07
C TYR A 415 5.61 -4.97 -8.29
N LEU A 416 6.02 -5.66 -9.37
CA LEU A 416 6.32 -5.02 -10.65
C LEU A 416 5.12 -5.14 -11.59
N VAL A 417 4.78 -4.02 -12.21
CA VAL A 417 3.62 -3.89 -13.08
C VAL A 417 3.98 -4.19 -14.54
N PRO A 418 3.26 -5.11 -15.21
CA PRO A 418 3.50 -5.42 -16.60
C PRO A 418 3.22 -4.23 -17.53
N ASN A 419 4.15 -3.96 -18.45
CA ASN A 419 4.04 -2.88 -19.44
C ASN A 419 3.15 -3.29 -20.64
N GLY A 420 2.49 -2.30 -21.25
CA GLY A 420 1.69 -2.45 -22.48
C GLY A 420 2.42 -2.22 -23.80
N PHE A 421 3.62 -1.66 -23.79
CA PHE A 421 4.35 -1.36 -25.03
C PHE A 421 4.94 -2.62 -25.69
N ASN A 422 4.98 -2.62 -27.04
CA ASN A 422 5.61 -3.64 -27.89
C ASN A 422 5.09 -5.08 -27.69
N GLY A 423 3.77 -5.27 -27.66
CA GLY A 423 3.14 -6.59 -27.52
C GLY A 423 2.97 -7.05 -26.07
N GLY A 424 2.95 -6.09 -25.13
CA GLY A 424 2.77 -6.17 -23.68
C GLY A 424 2.40 -7.53 -23.09
N GLY A 425 3.24 -8.06 -22.21
CA GLY A 425 2.89 -9.25 -21.45
C GLY A 425 2.00 -8.93 -20.26
N GLY A 426 1.28 -9.93 -19.75
CA GLY A 426 0.45 -9.82 -18.54
C GLY A 426 1.19 -10.24 -17.26
N VAL A 427 2.51 -10.37 -17.30
CA VAL A 427 3.28 -10.96 -16.21
C VAL A 427 3.65 -9.92 -15.16
N MET A 428 2.99 -10.01 -14.01
CA MET A 428 3.41 -9.35 -12.79
C MET A 428 4.54 -10.13 -12.12
N VAL A 429 5.36 -9.41 -11.37
CA VAL A 429 6.37 -9.99 -10.49
C VAL A 429 6.06 -9.61 -9.05
N ARG A 430 6.22 -10.56 -8.12
CA ARG A 430 6.22 -10.33 -6.68
C ARG A 430 7.57 -10.76 -6.10
N PHE A 431 8.15 -9.95 -5.21
CA PHE A 431 9.38 -10.29 -4.50
C PHE A 431 9.34 -9.83 -3.05
N ASP A 432 10.03 -10.55 -2.17
CA ASP A 432 10.09 -10.26 -0.73
C ASP A 432 11.01 -9.06 -0.46
N LEU A 433 10.51 -8.08 0.31
CA LEU A 433 11.28 -6.87 0.64
C LEU A 433 12.33 -7.12 1.73
N SER A 434 12.03 -8.03 2.66
CA SER A 434 12.91 -8.43 3.75
C SER A 434 14.05 -9.32 3.26
N ASN A 435 13.74 -10.23 2.33
CA ASN A 435 14.68 -11.12 1.68
C ASN A 435 14.79 -10.80 0.18
N PHE A 436 15.52 -9.72 -0.11
CA PHE A 436 15.70 -9.19 -1.48
C PHE A 436 16.70 -10.02 -2.28
N ALA A 437 16.29 -11.24 -2.62
CA ALA A 437 17.09 -12.23 -3.34
C ALA A 437 16.20 -12.97 -4.36
N THR A 438 16.83 -13.53 -5.41
CA THR A 438 16.12 -14.24 -6.48
C THR A 438 15.28 -15.43 -5.97
N PRO A 439 15.75 -16.24 -4.98
CA PRO A 439 14.90 -17.21 -4.31
C PRO A 439 13.76 -16.49 -3.55
N GLY A 440 12.53 -16.64 -4.04
CA GLY A 440 11.34 -15.95 -3.49
C GLY A 440 10.66 -15.02 -4.49
N VAL A 441 11.29 -14.75 -5.64
CA VAL A 441 10.63 -14.07 -6.76
C VAL A 441 9.54 -14.98 -7.35
N GLN A 442 8.35 -14.42 -7.53
CA GLN A 442 7.19 -15.11 -8.07
C GLN A 442 6.64 -14.37 -9.27
N PHE A 443 6.14 -15.14 -10.24
CA PHE A 443 5.56 -14.63 -11.48
C PHE A 443 4.08 -14.93 -11.54
N PHE A 444 3.34 -13.97 -12.08
CA PHE A 444 1.90 -14.05 -12.14
C PHE A 444 1.37 -13.50 -13.46
N ASN A 445 0.97 -14.39 -14.37
CA ASN A 445 0.61 -14.01 -15.74
C ASN A 445 -0.90 -13.79 -15.92
N LEU A 446 -1.35 -12.55 -15.84
CA LEU A 446 -2.74 -12.13 -16.03
C LEU A 446 -3.29 -12.48 -17.43
N ALA A 447 -2.42 -12.56 -18.45
CA ALA A 447 -2.84 -12.89 -19.81
C ALA A 447 -3.40 -14.32 -19.93
N THR A 448 -3.08 -15.20 -18.97
CA THR A 448 -3.64 -16.56 -18.91
C THR A 448 -5.11 -16.58 -18.46
N LEU A 449 -5.54 -15.60 -17.66
CA LEU A 449 -6.93 -15.43 -17.28
C LEU A 449 -7.73 -14.79 -18.43
N SER A 450 -7.16 -13.76 -19.05
CA SER A 450 -7.72 -13.15 -20.25
C SER A 450 -6.61 -12.49 -21.08
N PRO A 451 -6.53 -12.73 -22.39
CA PRO A 451 -5.56 -12.08 -23.28
C PRO A 451 -5.63 -10.54 -23.27
N THR A 452 -6.75 -9.97 -22.82
CA THR A 452 -6.94 -8.51 -22.74
C THR A 452 -6.35 -7.89 -21.47
N LEU A 453 -5.98 -8.70 -20.48
CA LEU A 453 -5.31 -8.25 -19.24
C LEU A 453 -3.80 -8.15 -19.44
N THR A 454 -3.46 -7.43 -20.50
CA THR A 454 -2.11 -7.05 -20.87
C THR A 454 -2.08 -5.54 -20.95
N GLY A 455 -0.93 -4.96 -20.63
CA GLY A 455 -0.70 -3.54 -20.79
C GLY A 455 -1.37 -2.64 -19.75
N PHE A 456 -0.57 -2.35 -18.73
CA PHE A 456 -0.87 -1.41 -17.67
C PHE A 456 0.15 -0.28 -17.69
N TRP A 457 -0.14 0.82 -16.99
CA TRP A 457 0.78 1.97 -16.83
C TRP A 457 1.34 2.11 -15.42
N GLY A 458 0.88 1.27 -14.49
CA GLY A 458 1.27 1.35 -13.09
C GLY A 458 0.25 0.64 -12.22
N GLY A 459 0.32 0.88 -10.94
CA GLY A 459 -0.64 0.34 -9.98
C GLY A 459 -0.44 0.96 -8.62
N PHE A 460 -1.41 0.71 -7.75
CA PHE A 460 -1.38 1.13 -6.36
C PHE A 460 -1.96 0.04 -5.48
N SER A 461 -1.69 0.16 -4.19
CA SER A 461 -2.13 -0.79 -3.16
C SER A 461 -3.04 -0.06 -2.17
N ASP A 462 -4.09 -0.74 -1.69
CA ASP A 462 -4.85 -0.32 -0.50
C ASP A 462 -4.39 -1.03 0.78
N GLY A 463 -3.27 -1.76 0.70
CA GLY A 463 -2.72 -2.61 1.76
C GLY A 463 -3.20 -4.06 1.71
N LYS A 464 -4.38 -4.33 1.14
CA LYS A 464 -4.92 -5.70 0.99
C LYS A 464 -4.91 -6.19 -0.45
N TYR A 465 -5.18 -5.28 -1.37
CA TYR A 465 -5.31 -5.53 -2.79
C TYR A 465 -4.39 -4.61 -3.59
N GLY A 466 -3.88 -5.14 -4.69
CA GLY A 466 -3.18 -4.38 -5.72
C GLY A 466 -4.12 -4.07 -6.88
N TYR A 467 -4.12 -2.83 -7.35
CA TYR A 467 -4.97 -2.35 -8.44
C TYR A 467 -4.08 -1.90 -9.59
N LEU A 468 -4.23 -2.52 -10.76
CA LEU A 468 -3.44 -2.20 -11.94
C LEU A 468 -4.15 -1.19 -12.83
N VAL A 469 -3.44 -0.12 -13.18
CA VAL A 469 -3.95 0.98 -13.99
C VAL A 469 -3.96 0.57 -15.47
N PRO A 470 -5.13 0.36 -16.10
CA PRO A 470 -5.19 -0.16 -17.47
C PRO A 470 -4.72 0.87 -18.48
N ASN A 471 -3.99 0.43 -19.51
CA ASN A 471 -3.47 1.31 -20.55
C ASN A 471 -3.72 0.74 -21.95
N TYR A 472 -2.68 0.53 -22.75
CA TYR A 472 -2.73 -0.02 -24.09
C TYR A 472 -2.35 -1.50 -24.07
N ASN A 473 -3.23 -2.37 -24.58
CA ASN A 473 -3.07 -3.83 -24.49
C ASN A 473 -2.51 -4.47 -25.78
N GLY A 474 -1.55 -3.82 -26.44
CA GLY A 474 -0.90 -4.34 -27.65
C GLY A 474 -1.72 -4.18 -28.94
N GLY A 475 -2.97 -3.73 -28.87
CA GLY A 475 -3.81 -3.41 -30.04
C GLY A 475 -4.96 -2.44 -29.76
N ASN A 476 -5.40 -2.30 -28.50
CA ASN A 476 -6.54 -1.46 -28.13
C ASN A 476 -6.25 -0.64 -26.87
N LEU A 477 -6.94 0.51 -26.76
CA LEU A 477 -7.03 1.26 -25.51
C LEU A 477 -7.93 0.47 -24.54
N SER A 478 -7.42 0.14 -23.36
CA SER A 478 -8.11 -0.68 -22.35
C SER A 478 -8.69 0.19 -21.23
N GLY A 479 -9.90 -0.17 -20.80
CA GLY A 479 -10.54 0.30 -19.58
C GLY A 479 -10.60 -0.77 -18.48
N ASN A 480 -9.96 -1.92 -18.71
CA ASN A 480 -10.12 -3.11 -17.90
C ASN A 480 -9.16 -3.13 -16.69
N LEU A 481 -9.63 -2.59 -15.58
CA LEU A 481 -8.94 -2.61 -14.29
C LEU A 481 -8.79 -4.06 -13.81
N ALA A 482 -7.61 -4.42 -13.31
CA ALA A 482 -7.37 -5.68 -12.60
C ALA A 482 -7.07 -5.41 -11.13
N ARG A 483 -7.78 -6.11 -10.22
CA ARG A 483 -7.52 -6.15 -8.79
C ARG A 483 -6.96 -7.52 -8.41
N ILE A 484 -5.84 -7.56 -7.69
CA ILE A 484 -5.18 -8.77 -7.19
C ILE A 484 -5.22 -8.79 -5.66
N ASP A 485 -5.50 -9.96 -5.09
CA ASP A 485 -5.40 -10.23 -3.65
C ASP A 485 -3.98 -10.63 -3.28
N PHE A 486 -3.37 -9.94 -2.31
CA PHE A 486 -2.00 -10.22 -1.88
C PHE A 486 -1.88 -11.50 -1.04
N GLU A 487 -2.90 -11.82 -0.23
CA GLU A 487 -2.93 -13.06 0.55
C GLU A 487 -3.03 -14.27 -0.39
N ASN A 488 -3.88 -14.14 -1.41
CA ASN A 488 -4.12 -15.17 -2.42
C ASN A 488 -3.55 -14.76 -3.78
N PHE A 489 -2.22 -14.64 -3.88
CA PHE A 489 -1.53 -14.22 -5.12
C PHE A 489 -1.58 -15.30 -6.22
N ASN A 490 -2.76 -15.52 -6.80
CA ASN A 490 -3.06 -16.50 -7.84
C ASN A 490 -4.23 -16.05 -8.74
N LEU A 491 -4.47 -16.75 -9.86
CA LEU A 491 -5.38 -16.29 -10.92
C LEU A 491 -6.84 -16.29 -10.47
N ALA A 492 -7.20 -17.11 -9.49
CA ALA A 492 -8.56 -17.20 -8.98
C ALA A 492 -8.93 -15.99 -8.11
N SER A 493 -7.96 -15.26 -7.57
CA SER A 493 -8.23 -14.07 -6.75
C SER A 493 -8.42 -12.78 -7.57
N VAL A 494 -8.03 -12.82 -8.85
CA VAL A 494 -8.12 -11.66 -9.73
C VAL A 494 -9.57 -11.30 -9.99
N LYS A 495 -9.89 -10.03 -9.81
CA LYS A 495 -11.16 -9.44 -10.23
C LYS A 495 -10.90 -8.36 -11.27
N THR A 496 -11.84 -8.21 -12.18
CA THR A 496 -11.73 -7.25 -13.27
C THR A 496 -12.95 -6.34 -13.32
N LEU A 497 -12.75 -5.11 -13.76
CA LEU A 497 -13.80 -4.13 -13.97
C LEU A 497 -13.51 -3.35 -15.24
N ASP A 498 -14.41 -3.42 -16.22
CA ASP A 498 -14.31 -2.62 -17.43
C ASP A 498 -14.98 -1.25 -17.21
N MET A 499 -14.17 -0.24 -16.89
CA MET A 499 -14.66 1.13 -16.69
C MET A 499 -15.26 1.73 -17.96
N ALA A 500 -14.92 1.20 -19.14
CA ALA A 500 -15.47 1.68 -20.41
C ALA A 500 -16.96 1.38 -20.58
N LEU A 501 -17.51 0.45 -19.79
CA LEU A 501 -18.95 0.17 -19.75
C LEU A 501 -19.74 1.29 -19.07
N THR A 502 -19.10 2.05 -18.17
CA THR A 502 -19.71 3.24 -17.56
C THR A 502 -19.64 4.44 -18.49
N ASP A 503 -18.48 4.65 -19.11
CA ASP A 503 -18.27 5.69 -20.11
C ASP A 503 -17.15 5.25 -21.07
N SER A 504 -17.44 5.25 -22.37
CA SER A 504 -16.56 4.69 -23.39
C SER A 504 -15.19 5.37 -23.49
N GLY A 505 -15.05 6.58 -22.92
CA GLY A 505 -13.80 7.34 -22.83
C GLY A 505 -12.92 6.97 -21.64
N LEU A 506 -13.38 6.13 -20.69
CA LEU A 506 -12.61 5.66 -19.54
C LEU A 506 -11.66 4.53 -19.94
N LYS A 507 -10.63 4.90 -20.71
CA LYS A 507 -9.60 4.02 -21.25
C LYS A 507 -8.26 4.74 -21.29
N ASN A 508 -7.16 3.99 -21.49
CA ASN A 508 -5.83 4.54 -21.70
C ASN A 508 -5.37 5.46 -20.55
N PHE A 509 -5.31 4.89 -19.36
CA PHE A 509 -4.97 5.63 -18.16
C PHE A 509 -3.46 5.75 -18.02
N LEU A 510 -2.99 6.94 -17.67
CA LEU A 510 -1.57 7.23 -17.48
C LEU A 510 -1.16 7.25 -16.00
N GLY A 511 -2.09 7.01 -15.10
CA GLY A 511 -1.78 6.90 -13.69
C GLY A 511 -3.01 6.66 -12.85
N GLY A 512 -2.76 6.28 -11.60
CA GLY A 512 -3.78 6.16 -10.59
C GLY A 512 -3.17 6.21 -9.20
N PHE A 513 -3.99 6.58 -8.23
CA PHE A 513 -3.64 6.68 -6.83
C PHE A 513 -4.87 6.36 -5.97
N THR A 514 -4.68 6.23 -4.66
CA THR A 514 -5.76 5.91 -3.72
C THR A 514 -5.70 6.80 -2.50
N ASP A 515 -6.86 7.10 -1.93
CA ASP A 515 -7.02 7.68 -0.58
C ASP A 515 -7.30 6.60 0.49
N GLY A 516 -7.27 5.32 0.11
CA GLY A 516 -7.63 4.16 0.93
C GLY A 516 -9.11 3.76 0.84
N HIS A 517 -9.97 4.62 0.27
CA HIS A 517 -11.40 4.34 0.07
C HIS A 517 -11.77 4.17 -1.40
N TYR A 518 -11.20 5.01 -2.25
CA TYR A 518 -11.39 5.03 -3.70
C TYR A 518 -10.04 4.98 -4.41
N GLY A 519 -10.00 4.26 -5.52
CA GLY A 519 -8.94 4.35 -6.51
C GLY A 519 -9.31 5.40 -7.55
N TYR A 520 -8.43 6.37 -7.78
CA TYR A 520 -8.61 7.44 -8.76
C TYR A 520 -7.75 7.13 -9.98
N PHE A 521 -8.34 7.27 -11.16
CA PHE A 521 -7.70 6.91 -12.42
C PHE A 521 -7.75 8.09 -13.39
N VAL A 522 -6.65 8.30 -14.11
CA VAL A 522 -6.44 9.46 -15.00
C VAL A 522 -6.44 9.01 -16.47
N PRO A 523 -7.60 8.98 -17.15
CA PRO A 523 -7.67 8.66 -18.56
C PRO A 523 -7.02 9.78 -19.38
N SER A 524 -6.13 9.41 -20.29
CA SER A 524 -5.42 10.37 -21.14
C SER A 524 -6.14 10.60 -22.46
N ASN A 525 -6.68 9.54 -23.09
CA ASN A 525 -7.20 9.58 -24.47
C ASN A 525 -6.32 10.44 -25.41
N ASN A 526 -5.00 10.21 -25.39
CA ASN A 526 -3.99 11.02 -26.11
C ASN A 526 -4.03 12.52 -25.77
N GLY A 527 -4.17 12.85 -24.49
CA GLY A 527 -4.24 14.23 -24.00
C GLY A 527 -5.60 14.91 -24.13
N SER A 528 -6.59 14.27 -24.75
CA SER A 528 -7.89 14.89 -25.05
C SER A 528 -8.94 14.72 -23.95
N SER A 529 -8.69 13.86 -22.97
CA SER A 529 -9.63 13.62 -21.87
C SER A 529 -9.41 14.61 -20.72
N GLY A 530 -10.50 15.22 -20.26
CA GLY A 530 -10.59 15.90 -18.96
C GLY A 530 -11.28 15.05 -17.89
N LYS A 531 -11.70 13.84 -18.24
CA LYS A 531 -12.39 12.93 -17.32
C LYS A 531 -11.43 12.37 -16.30
N ILE A 532 -11.87 12.25 -15.07
CA ILE A 532 -11.25 11.50 -14.00
C ILE A 532 -12.26 10.46 -13.52
N ALA A 533 -11.85 9.19 -13.44
CA ALA A 533 -12.67 8.15 -12.85
C ALA A 533 -12.25 7.91 -11.40
N ARG A 534 -13.21 7.56 -10.55
CA ARG A 534 -12.95 6.90 -9.27
C ARG A 534 -13.71 5.59 -9.20
N VAL A 535 -13.06 4.58 -8.64
CA VAL A 535 -13.62 3.25 -8.38
C VAL A 535 -13.58 3.02 -6.89
N ARG A 536 -14.69 2.55 -6.33
CA ARG A 536 -14.73 2.17 -4.93
C ARG A 536 -13.87 0.93 -4.66
N LEU A 537 -13.02 0.98 -3.64
CA LEU A 537 -12.15 -0.13 -3.26
C LEU A 537 -12.87 -1.08 -2.30
N ASP A 538 -12.60 -2.38 -2.42
CA ASP A 538 -13.36 -3.43 -1.74
C ASP A 538 -13.15 -3.46 -0.21
N GLY A 539 -12.14 -2.74 0.30
CA GLY A 539 -11.92 -2.50 1.74
C GLY A 539 -12.74 -1.35 2.34
N SER A 540 -13.45 -0.55 1.53
CA SER A 540 -14.13 0.66 1.99
C SER A 540 -15.54 0.38 2.55
N LYS A 541 -15.71 0.42 3.88
CA LYS A 541 -17.06 0.42 4.49
C LYS A 541 -17.81 1.70 4.08
N THR A 542 -19.07 1.56 3.67
CA THR A 542 -20.01 2.68 3.71
C THR A 542 -20.37 2.89 5.17
N ASN A 543 -20.01 4.01 5.75
CA ASN A 543 -20.90 4.60 6.75
C ASN A 543 -22.04 5.26 5.97
N SER A 544 -22.94 4.45 5.40
CA SER A 544 -24.22 4.95 4.90
C SER A 544 -25.14 5.08 6.11
N SER A 545 -24.82 6.04 6.99
CA SER A 545 -25.82 6.63 7.86
C SER A 545 -26.42 7.79 7.09
N SER A 546 -27.52 7.53 6.37
CA SER A 546 -28.54 8.56 6.18
C SER A 546 -29.64 8.34 7.22
N PRO A 547 -30.21 9.43 7.77
CA PRO A 547 -31.06 9.42 8.95
C PRO A 547 -32.36 8.64 8.80
#